data_AF-A0A7S2H826-F1
#
_entry.id   AF-A0A7S2H826-F1
#
_cell.length_a   1.000
_cell.length_b   1.000
_cell.length_c   1.000
_cell.angle_alpha   90.00
_cell.angle_beta   90.00
_cell.angle_gamma   90.00
#
_symmetry.space_group_name_H-M   'P 1'
#
loop_
_entity.id
_entity.type
_entity.pdbx_description
1 polymer ?
#
loop_
_entity_poly.entity_id
_entity_poly.type
_entity_poly.pdbx_seq_one_letter_code
_entity_poly.pdbx_strand_id
1 'polypeptide(L)'
;APGGRLPRSFFEGVYDGAKGGIETGFMSTSLDKAEAKKYAAMSGAPVIFEIKQGLTSRGADISWLSQFPAEAEVLFPPLTSCEVHGMRSEGAFIVIELVPTTS
;
A
#
# COMPACT_ATOMS: atom_id res chain seq x y z
N ALA A 1 6.24 15.49 1.28
CA ALA A 1 5.71 16.83 1.60
C ALA A 1 5.48 16.94 3.11
N PRO A 2 5.46 18.13 3.72
CA PRO A 2 5.18 18.27 5.15
C PRO A 2 3.83 17.62 5.51
N GLY A 3 3.79 16.87 6.62
CA GLY A 3 2.55 16.32 7.18
C GLY A 3 1.96 15.08 6.48
N GLY A 4 2.80 14.20 5.91
CA GLY A 4 2.32 12.91 5.36
C GLY A 4 1.51 13.02 4.07
N ARG A 5 1.46 14.21 3.46
CA ARG A 5 0.78 14.40 2.16
C ARG A 5 1.58 13.75 1.04
N LEU A 6 0.90 12.89 0.28
CA LEU A 6 1.41 12.34 -0.97
C LEU A 6 1.62 13.47 -2.00
N PRO A 7 2.66 13.38 -2.84
CA PRO A 7 2.95 14.40 -3.82
C PRO A 7 1.84 14.45 -4.87
N ARG A 8 1.61 15.63 -5.45
CA ARG A 8 0.59 15.84 -6.49
C ARG A 8 0.78 14.88 -7.68
N SER A 9 2.04 14.62 -8.04
CA SER A 9 2.43 13.66 -9.09
C SER A 9 1.88 12.25 -8.89
N PHE A 10 1.64 11.84 -7.64
CA PHE A 10 1.05 10.53 -7.33
C PHE A 10 -0.37 10.39 -7.89
N PHE A 11 -1.09 11.49 -8.11
CA PHE A 11 -2.48 11.49 -8.57
C PHE A 11 -2.68 12.03 -10.00
N GLU A 12 -1.64 12.62 -10.60
CA GLU A 12 -1.79 13.41 -11.84
C GLU A 12 -1.35 12.70 -13.13
N GLY A 13 -0.93 11.44 -13.05
CA GLY A 13 -0.66 10.67 -14.27
C GLY A 13 0.67 11.01 -14.92
N VAL A 14 1.74 11.15 -14.12
CA VAL A 14 3.02 11.73 -14.57
C VAL A 14 3.82 10.81 -15.51
N TYR A 15 3.50 9.51 -15.55
CA TYR A 15 4.15 8.52 -16.42
C TYR A 15 3.14 7.99 -17.45
N ASP A 16 3.08 8.59 -18.63
CA ASP A 16 2.17 8.17 -19.71
C ASP A 16 0.68 8.04 -19.30
N GLY A 17 0.24 8.87 -18.34
CA GLY A 17 -1.12 8.85 -17.79
C GLY A 17 -1.30 7.95 -16.57
N ALA A 18 -0.30 7.14 -16.20
CA ALA A 18 -0.34 6.29 -15.02
C ALA A 18 -0.13 7.10 -13.72
N LYS A 19 -1.03 6.87 -12.76
CA LYS A 19 -1.05 7.53 -11.44
C LYS A 19 -0.48 6.55 -10.42
N GLY A 20 0.39 7.02 -9.53
CA GLY A 20 0.93 6.20 -8.45
C GLY A 20 2.41 6.40 -8.24
N GLY A 21 3.13 5.33 -7.88
CA GLY A 21 4.54 5.40 -7.56
C GLY A 21 5.21 4.04 -7.47
N ILE A 22 6.51 4.06 -7.19
CA ILE A 22 7.34 2.87 -7.00
C ILE A 22 7.83 2.87 -5.56
N GLU A 23 7.61 1.76 -4.85
CA GLU A 23 8.22 1.55 -3.54
C GLU A 23 9.62 0.97 -3.71
N THR A 24 10.61 1.65 -3.14
CA THR A 24 12.03 1.29 -3.30
C THR A 24 12.48 0.22 -2.32
N GLY A 25 11.79 0.07 -1.19
CA GLY A 25 12.05 -0.95 -0.19
C GLY A 25 11.13 -2.16 -0.30
N PHE A 26 11.31 -3.12 0.60
CA PHE A 26 10.29 -4.14 0.84
C PHE A 26 9.04 -3.49 1.43
N MET A 27 7.86 -3.89 0.94
CA MET A 27 6.59 -3.38 1.43
C MET A 27 5.91 -4.44 2.28
N SER A 28 5.95 -4.26 3.60
CA SER A 28 5.20 -5.07 4.56
C SER A 28 3.72 -4.67 4.52
N THR A 29 2.85 -5.63 4.26
CA THR A 29 1.39 -5.41 4.16
C THR A 29 0.65 -6.49 4.93
N SER A 30 -0.60 -6.25 5.31
CA SER A 30 -1.41 -7.20 6.08
C SER A 30 -2.68 -7.56 5.32
N LEU A 31 -3.11 -8.82 5.42
CA LEU A 31 -4.45 -9.25 5.01
C LEU A 31 -5.54 -8.84 6.01
N ASP A 32 -5.16 -8.45 7.24
CA ASP A 32 -6.07 -7.92 8.24
C ASP A 32 -6.16 -6.38 8.16
N LYS A 33 -7.31 -5.90 7.70
CA LYS A 33 -7.59 -4.46 7.62
C LYS A 33 -7.55 -3.77 8.99
N ALA A 34 -7.83 -4.48 10.09
CA ALA A 34 -7.76 -3.90 11.43
C ALA A 34 -6.32 -3.57 11.82
N GLU A 35 -5.35 -4.43 11.46
CA GLU A 35 -3.93 -4.19 11.71
C GLU A 35 -3.43 -2.99 10.89
N ALA A 36 -3.80 -2.91 9.61
CA ALA A 36 -3.50 -1.73 8.78
C ALA A 36 -4.07 -0.42 9.37
N LYS A 37 -5.31 -0.45 9.89
CA LYS A 37 -5.94 0.71 10.56
C LYS A 37 -5.21 1.12 11.83
N LYS A 38 -4.72 0.16 12.63
CA LYS A 38 -3.95 0.42 13.85
C LYS A 38 -2.68 1.20 13.53
N TYR A 39 -1.91 0.78 12.53
CA TYR A 39 -0.71 1.52 12.10
C TYR A 39 -1.05 2.89 11.49
N ALA A 40 -2.07 2.98 10.64
CA ALA A 40 -2.48 4.24 10.04
C ALA A 40 -2.95 5.26 11.09
N ALA A 41 -3.61 4.82 12.16
CA ALA A 41 -4.07 5.69 13.25
C ALA A 41 -2.93 6.30 14.09
N MET A 42 -1.73 5.72 14.06
CA MET A 42 -0.55 6.27 14.72
C MET A 42 0.08 7.43 13.93
N SER A 43 -0.36 7.66 12.69
CA SER A 43 0.09 8.73 11.80
C SER A 43 -0.80 9.97 11.93
N GLY A 44 -0.21 11.17 11.78
CA GLY A 44 -0.96 12.43 11.66
C GLY A 44 -1.79 12.56 10.37
N ALA A 45 -1.62 11.64 9.43
CA ALA A 45 -2.40 11.49 8.20
C ALA A 45 -2.73 9.99 8.00
N PRO A 46 -3.90 9.52 8.45
CA PRO A 46 -4.26 8.09 8.47
C PRO A 46 -4.64 7.60 7.06
N VAL A 47 -3.62 7.29 6.25
CA VAL A 47 -3.77 6.73 4.91
C VAL A 47 -3.63 5.21 4.95
N ILE A 48 -4.49 4.50 4.21
CA ILE A 48 -4.44 3.06 4.01
C ILE A 48 -4.25 2.79 2.52
N PHE A 49 -3.24 1.99 2.18
CA PHE A 49 -3.06 1.46 0.84
C PHE A 49 -3.74 0.09 0.73
N GLU A 50 -4.83 0.02 -0.02
CA GLU A 50 -5.58 -1.22 -0.26
C GLU A 50 -5.14 -1.80 -1.61
N ILE A 51 -4.30 -2.85 -1.56
CA ILE A 51 -3.61 -3.38 -2.73
C ILE A 51 -4.37 -4.59 -3.28
N LYS A 52 -4.89 -4.47 -4.51
CA LYS A 52 -5.58 -5.54 -5.22
C LYS A 52 -4.58 -6.38 -6.01
N GLN A 53 -4.20 -7.52 -5.44
CA GLN A 53 -3.22 -8.43 -6.03
C GLN A 53 -3.74 -9.16 -7.28
N GLY A 54 -2.88 -9.30 -8.29
CA GLY A 54 -3.13 -10.10 -9.50
C GLY A 54 -2.69 -11.55 -9.33
N LEU A 55 -2.72 -12.34 -10.40
CA LEU A 55 -2.14 -13.70 -10.39
C LEU A 55 -0.60 -13.65 -10.40
N THR A 56 -0.05 -12.75 -11.21
CA THR A 56 1.39 -12.61 -11.45
C THR A 56 2.06 -11.54 -10.60
N SER A 57 1.29 -10.71 -9.91
CA SER A 57 1.78 -9.61 -9.08
C SER A 57 1.21 -9.74 -7.68
N ARG A 58 1.90 -10.55 -6.88
CA ARG A 58 1.54 -10.94 -5.51
C ARG A 58 2.73 -10.80 -4.58
N GLY A 59 2.46 -10.40 -3.36
CA GLY A 59 3.44 -10.53 -2.28
C GLY A 59 3.53 -11.98 -1.79
N ALA A 60 4.62 -12.28 -1.09
CA ALA A 60 4.81 -13.57 -0.43
C ALA A 60 4.16 -13.54 0.94
N ASP A 61 3.34 -14.56 1.26
CA ASP A 61 2.91 -14.80 2.64
C ASP A 61 4.11 -15.32 3.44
N ILE A 62 4.54 -14.53 4.43
CA ILE A 62 5.69 -14.83 5.28
C ILE A 62 5.28 -15.12 6.73
N SER A 63 3.99 -15.36 6.98
CA SER A 63 3.44 -15.64 8.31
C SER A 63 4.16 -16.82 9.00
N TRP A 64 4.63 -17.80 8.21
CA TRP A 64 5.35 -18.97 8.72
C TRP A 64 6.78 -18.67 9.25
N LEU A 65 7.36 -17.53 8.85
CA LEU A 65 8.67 -17.05 9.31
C LEU A 65 8.58 -15.88 10.30
N SER A 66 7.42 -15.24 10.39
CA SER A 66 7.26 -14.00 11.13
C SER A 66 7.28 -14.22 12.65
N GLN A 67 7.85 -13.26 13.38
CA GLN A 67 7.70 -13.18 14.83
C GLN A 67 6.29 -12.68 15.23
N PHE A 68 5.52 -12.17 14.27
CA PHE A 68 4.15 -11.67 14.44
C PHE A 68 3.19 -12.36 13.46
N PRO A 69 2.99 -13.69 13.56
CA PRO A 69 2.18 -14.45 12.61
C PRO A 69 0.70 -13.99 12.56
N ALA A 70 0.22 -13.35 13.64
CA ALA A 70 -1.13 -12.79 13.69
C ALA A 70 -1.32 -11.56 12.77
N GLU A 71 -0.24 -10.92 12.32
CA GLU A 71 -0.32 -9.77 11.40
C GLU A 71 -0.63 -10.19 9.96
N ALA A 72 -0.67 -11.50 9.67
CA ALA A 72 -0.99 -12.06 8.35
C ALA A 72 -0.21 -11.35 7.23
N GLU A 73 1.10 -11.27 7.42
CA GLU A 73 1.98 -10.44 6.62
C GLU A 73 2.15 -10.99 5.21
N VAL A 74 1.89 -10.11 4.23
CA VAL A 74 2.20 -10.30 2.82
C VAL A 74 3.29 -9.30 2.45
N LEU A 75 4.47 -9.82 2.08
CA LEU A 75 5.64 -9.01 1.77
C LEU A 75 5.81 -8.87 0.25
N PHE A 76 5.80 -7.64 -0.25
CA PHE A 76 6.16 -7.37 -1.64
C PHE A 76 7.67 -7.07 -1.78
N PRO A 77 8.28 -7.47 -2.91
CA PRO A 77 9.69 -7.19 -3.16
C PRO A 77 9.94 -5.68 -3.38
N PRO A 78 11.21 -5.24 -3.27
CA PRO A 78 11.62 -3.91 -3.69
C PRO A 78 11.25 -3.62 -5.13
N LEU A 79 11.10 -2.33 -5.43
CA LEU A 79 10.73 -1.82 -6.76
C LEU A 79 9.35 -2.28 -7.23
N THR A 80 8.45 -2.62 -6.30
CA THR A 80 7.04 -2.85 -6.63
C THR A 80 6.42 -1.52 -7.06
N SER A 81 5.91 -1.48 -8.29
CA SER A 81 5.12 -0.33 -8.75
C SER A 81 3.67 -0.49 -8.30
N CYS A 82 3.06 0.61 -7.89
CA CYS A 82 1.69 0.66 -7.43
C CYS A 82 0.93 1.73 -8.21
N GLU A 83 0.00 1.30 -9.03
CA GLU A 83 -0.89 2.18 -9.78
C GLU A 83 -2.14 2.51 -8.95
N VAL A 84 -2.56 3.78 -8.95
CA VAL A 84 -3.76 4.25 -8.26
C VAL A 84 -4.99 4.06 -9.13
N HIS A 85 -5.93 3.25 -8.65
CA HIS A 85 -7.21 2.98 -9.32
C HIS A 85 -8.39 3.74 -8.71
N GLY A 86 -8.27 4.12 -7.44
CA GLY A 86 -9.36 4.74 -6.71
C GLY A 86 -8.92 5.37 -5.40
N MET A 87 -9.76 6.24 -4.86
CA MET A 87 -9.59 6.81 -3.54
C MET A 87 -10.95 7.03 -2.91
N ARG A 88 -11.08 6.68 -1.64
CA ARG A 88 -12.30 6.89 -0.86
C ARG A 88 -11.98 7.27 0.57
N SER A 89 -12.92 7.96 1.22
CA SER A 89 -12.88 8.20 2.66
C SER A 89 -13.63 7.07 3.38
N GLU A 90 -13.02 6.54 4.43
CA GLU A 90 -13.62 5.54 5.32
C GLU A 90 -13.47 6.01 6.76
N GLY A 91 -14.46 6.76 7.25
CA GLY A 91 -14.39 7.41 8.55
C GLY A 91 -13.24 8.41 8.61
N ALA A 92 -12.33 8.23 9.57
CA ALA A 92 -11.14 9.06 9.69
C ALA A 92 -10.03 8.73 8.67
N PHE A 93 -10.14 7.61 7.94
CA PHE A 93 -9.09 7.12 7.06
C PHE A 93 -9.31 7.54 5.61
N ILE A 94 -8.21 7.79 4.89
CA ILE A 94 -8.21 7.87 3.42
C ILE A 94 -7.72 6.53 2.91
N VAL A 95 -8.55 5.82 2.15
CA VAL A 95 -8.18 4.56 1.51
C VAL A 95 -7.84 4.82 0.06
N ILE A 96 -6.64 4.44 -0.36
CA ILE A 96 -6.17 4.51 -1.74
C ILE A 96 -6.11 3.09 -2.28
N GLU A 97 -6.84 2.85 -3.35
CA GLU A 97 -6.92 1.56 -4.03
C GLU A 97 -5.78 1.47 -5.04
N LEU A 98 -4.95 0.44 -4.89
CA LEU A 98 -3.75 0.24 -5.68
C LEU A 98 -3.77 -1.10 -6.43
N VAL A 99 -3.16 -1.14 -7.61
CA VAL A 99 -2.82 -2.38 -8.32
C VAL A 99 -1.30 -2.49 -8.39
N PRO A 100 -0.70 -3.58 -7.88
CA PRO A 100 0.74 -3.75 -7.88
C PRO A 100 1.22 -4.37 -9.19
N THR A 101 2.42 -3.99 -9.63
CA THR A 101 3.22 -4.78 -10.57
C THR A 101 4.56 -5.10 -9.92
N THR A 102 4.91 -6.39 -9.88
CA THR A 102 6.18 -6.90 -9.37
C THR A 102 7.06 -7.33 -10.54
N SER A 103 8.36 -7.08 -10.46
CA SER A 103 9.36 -7.43 -11.49
C SER A 103 9.76 -8.90 -11.47
#